data_AF-A0A7X9G8G1-F1
#
_entry.id   AF-A0A7X9G8G1-F1
#
_cell.length_a   1.000
_cell.length_b   1.000
_cell.length_c   1.000
_cell.angle_alpha   90.00
_cell.angle_beta   90.00
_cell.angle_gamma   90.00
#
_symmetry.space_group_name_H-M   'P 1'
#
loop_
_entity.id
_entity.type
_entity.pdbx_description
1 polymer ?
#
loop_
_entity_poly.entity_id
_entity_poly.type
_entity_poly.pdbx_seq_one_letter_code
_entity_poly.pdbx_strand_id
1 'polypeptide(L)'
;MTESGTQLNMTARICFGLLLLIASPVIRAAAAFPLRIHAGTIERMERLEVPLAFVKLSEAVAAGDMSAPDIVPAWLREERSAPDGQVYVVFTIAVLPDRSLSRFDYALAADGQQYPCLGLALESANVFDERRIEQRGAGIVKMAFACPASAGSASLVSRYPDLPLSDVKDIVLIEKAPEPEAAPVTDGTPAAAEDAAAAPAEGTPAPAAEDAAEDAAAAPAPAPEEAAPAPAAPAPEEAATAPAPAPAPKPAPKPKPVDDIFTF
;
A
#
# COMPACT_ATOMS: atom_id res chain seq x y z
N MET A 1 -38.06 -84.10 -4.46
CA MET A 1 -36.67 -83.68 -4.11
C MET A 1 -36.37 -82.45 -4.94
N THR A 2 -35.72 -81.43 -4.35
CA THR A 2 -35.14 -80.22 -4.99
C THR A 2 -36.07 -79.41 -5.92
N GLU A 3 -36.38 -78.13 -5.66
CA GLU A 3 -35.47 -76.95 -5.78
C GLU A 3 -34.85 -76.84 -7.18
N SER A 4 -34.83 -75.69 -7.87
CA SER A 4 -35.12 -74.28 -7.52
C SER A 4 -35.80 -73.59 -8.74
N GLY A 5 -36.27 -72.34 -8.75
CA GLY A 5 -36.24 -71.26 -7.78
C GLY A 5 -36.02 -69.93 -8.52
N THR A 6 -37.06 -69.42 -9.20
CA THR A 6 -36.97 -68.20 -10.04
C THR A 6 -38.17 -67.30 -9.82
N GLN A 7 -38.05 -66.38 -8.87
CA GLN A 7 -38.96 -65.28 -8.60
C GLN A 7 -38.15 -64.11 -8.04
N LEU A 8 -38.67 -62.89 -8.21
CA LEU A 8 -38.06 -61.62 -7.78
C LEU A 8 -36.78 -61.25 -8.60
N ASN A 9 -36.49 -59.98 -8.92
CA ASN A 9 -37.31 -58.79 -8.65
C ASN A 9 -37.20 -57.70 -9.72
N MET A 10 -38.30 -56.96 -9.89
CA MET A 10 -38.38 -55.74 -10.69
C MET A 10 -38.01 -54.57 -9.78
N THR A 11 -36.78 -54.06 -9.87
CA THR A 11 -36.32 -53.00 -8.96
C THR A 11 -35.30 -52.07 -9.63
N ALA A 12 -35.46 -50.76 -9.42
CA ALA A 12 -34.55 -49.62 -9.62
C ALA A 12 -33.19 -49.87 -10.33
N ARG A 13 -32.79 -49.14 -11.38
CA ARG A 13 -33.34 -47.93 -12.03
C ARG A 13 -33.50 -46.67 -11.15
N ILE A 14 -32.73 -46.59 -10.06
CA ILE A 14 -32.35 -45.40 -9.27
C ILE A 14 -30.86 -45.60 -8.90
N CYS A 15 -30.20 -44.61 -8.27
CA CYS A 15 -28.78 -44.62 -7.86
C CYS A 15 -27.73 -44.38 -8.97
N PHE A 16 -28.11 -43.74 -10.09
CA PHE A 16 -27.17 -42.96 -10.92
C PHE A 16 -27.41 -41.45 -10.70
N GLY A 17 -27.44 -41.04 -9.43
CA GLY A 17 -27.74 -39.67 -9.02
C GLY A 17 -27.40 -39.45 -7.56
N LEU A 18 -27.12 -38.18 -7.21
CA LEU A 18 -26.78 -37.71 -5.87
C LEU A 18 -25.44 -38.19 -5.26
N LEU A 19 -24.37 -38.26 -6.06
CA LEU A 19 -23.06 -37.86 -5.55
C LEU A 19 -22.93 -36.31 -5.60
N LEU A 20 -23.90 -35.61 -5.01
CA LEU A 20 -23.73 -34.19 -4.74
C LEU A 20 -22.73 -34.07 -3.58
N LEU A 21 -21.47 -33.89 -3.95
CA LEU A 21 -20.47 -33.29 -3.06
C LEU A 21 -21.07 -31.99 -2.54
N ILE A 22 -21.45 -31.99 -1.26
CA ILE A 22 -21.81 -30.77 -0.55
C ILE A 22 -20.51 -30.01 -0.34
N ALA A 23 -20.13 -29.23 -1.36
CA ALA A 23 -19.16 -28.17 -1.25
C ALA A 23 -19.78 -27.08 -0.38
N SER A 24 -19.85 -27.33 0.93
CA SER A 24 -20.17 -26.32 1.92
C SER A 24 -19.20 -25.17 1.70
N PRO A 25 -19.67 -23.97 1.33
CA PRO A 25 -18.78 -22.82 1.30
C PRO A 25 -18.27 -22.65 2.72
N VAL A 26 -16.95 -22.78 2.90
CA VAL A 26 -16.32 -22.43 4.17
C VAL A 26 -16.45 -20.91 4.25
N ILE A 27 -17.49 -20.45 4.97
CA ILE A 27 -17.71 -19.04 5.28
C ILE A 27 -16.62 -18.64 6.27
N ARG A 28 -15.43 -18.42 5.73
CA ARG A 28 -14.25 -17.92 6.44
C ARG A 28 -14.62 -16.50 6.83
N ALA A 29 -14.76 -16.25 8.13
CA ALA A 29 -15.12 -14.93 8.62
C ALA A 29 -13.95 -13.96 8.35
N ALA A 30 -14.27 -12.73 7.95
CA ALA A 30 -13.26 -11.68 7.83
C ALA A 30 -12.52 -11.49 9.16
N ALA A 31 -11.21 -11.25 9.10
CA ALA A 31 -10.42 -11.03 10.30
C ALA A 31 -10.90 -9.76 11.02
N ALA A 32 -11.28 -9.92 12.28
CA ALA A 32 -11.78 -8.82 13.11
C ALA A 32 -10.62 -7.92 13.56
N PHE A 33 -10.37 -6.85 12.82
CA PHE A 33 -9.47 -5.79 13.26
C PHE A 33 -10.05 -5.04 14.48
N PRO A 34 -9.23 -4.53 15.41
CA PRO A 34 -7.76 -4.49 15.39
C PRO A 34 -7.06 -5.82 15.74
N LEU A 35 -5.91 -6.09 15.11
CA LEU A 35 -5.08 -7.28 15.34
C LEU A 35 -3.70 -6.87 15.88
N ARG A 36 -3.19 -7.57 16.90
CA ARG A 36 -1.90 -7.23 17.53
C ARG A 36 -0.71 -7.88 16.82
N ILE A 37 0.37 -7.13 16.67
CA ILE A 37 1.68 -7.57 16.20
C ILE A 37 2.77 -7.08 17.17
N HIS A 38 4.01 -7.53 16.98
CA HIS A 38 5.13 -7.16 17.87
C HIS A 38 5.39 -5.65 17.93
N ALA A 39 5.16 -4.93 16.82
CA ALA A 39 5.37 -3.49 16.67
C ALA A 39 4.23 -2.63 17.24
N GLY A 40 3.05 -3.20 17.48
CA GLY A 40 1.82 -2.48 17.78
C GLY A 40 0.57 -3.17 17.24
N THR A 41 -0.23 -2.44 16.48
CA THR A 41 -1.58 -2.89 16.09
C THR A 41 -1.84 -2.68 14.61
N ILE A 42 -2.27 -3.73 13.89
CA ILE A 42 -2.89 -3.62 12.57
C ILE A 42 -4.34 -3.15 12.78
N GLU A 43 -4.67 -1.98 12.25
CA GLU A 43 -5.97 -1.34 12.38
C GLU A 43 -6.90 -1.64 11.20
N ARG A 44 -6.33 -1.84 10.01
CA ARG A 44 -7.07 -2.08 8.77
C ARG A 44 -6.25 -2.93 7.79
N MET A 45 -6.94 -3.75 6.99
CA MET A 45 -6.44 -4.33 5.75
C MET A 45 -7.35 -3.88 4.61
N GLU A 46 -6.76 -3.53 3.46
CA GLU A 46 -7.44 -3.19 2.22
C GLU A 46 -6.90 -4.04 1.06
N ARG A 47 -7.81 -4.65 0.30
CA ARG A 47 -7.53 -5.23 -1.02
C ARG A 47 -7.83 -4.17 -2.07
N LEU A 48 -6.84 -3.83 -2.90
CA LEU A 48 -6.90 -2.69 -3.83
C LEU A 48 -6.47 -3.12 -5.24
N GLU A 49 -7.32 -2.80 -6.21
CA GLU A 49 -7.11 -3.06 -7.65
C GLU A 49 -6.75 -1.76 -8.42
N VAL A 50 -6.81 -0.62 -7.71
CA VAL A 50 -6.34 0.69 -8.18
C VAL A 50 -4.81 0.81 -8.06
N PRO A 51 -4.17 1.70 -8.85
CA PRO A 51 -2.78 2.08 -8.63
C PRO A 51 -2.52 2.61 -7.22
N LEU A 52 -1.26 2.52 -6.79
CA LEU A 52 -0.75 3.14 -5.57
C LEU A 52 0.43 4.06 -5.90
N ALA A 53 0.56 5.15 -5.15
CA ALA A 53 1.71 6.02 -5.21
C ALA A 53 2.96 5.30 -4.65
N PHE A 54 3.96 5.09 -5.50
CA PHE A 54 5.30 4.60 -5.13
C PHE A 54 6.37 5.67 -5.36
N VAL A 55 7.52 5.48 -4.73
CA VAL A 55 8.76 6.17 -5.10
C VAL A 55 9.35 5.55 -6.36
N LYS A 56 9.72 6.40 -7.32
CA LYS A 56 10.54 6.06 -8.48
C LYS A 56 11.96 5.68 -8.03
N LEU A 57 12.16 4.42 -7.65
CA LEU A 57 13.39 3.97 -7.01
C LEU A 57 14.65 4.21 -7.88
N SER A 58 14.53 4.14 -9.20
CA SER A 58 15.62 4.42 -10.15
C SER A 58 16.04 5.90 -10.14
N GLU A 59 15.10 6.84 -10.19
CA GLU A 59 15.38 8.28 -10.08
C GLU A 59 15.95 8.63 -8.69
N ALA A 60 15.41 8.01 -7.62
CA ALA A 60 15.91 8.19 -6.25
C ALA A 60 17.38 7.80 -6.08
N VAL A 61 17.75 6.61 -6.57
CA VAL A 61 19.13 6.10 -6.50
C VAL A 61 20.05 6.92 -7.41
N ALA A 62 19.59 7.37 -8.58
CA ALA A 62 20.35 8.25 -9.47
C ALA A 62 20.61 9.64 -8.88
N ALA A 63 19.70 10.16 -8.05
CA ALA A 63 19.88 11.40 -7.28
C ALA A 63 20.80 11.24 -6.06
N GLY A 64 21.12 10.00 -5.66
CA GLY A 64 21.88 9.70 -4.44
C GLY A 64 21.04 9.66 -3.15
N ASP A 65 19.71 9.78 -3.26
CA ASP A 65 18.79 9.74 -2.12
C ASP A 65 18.61 8.28 -1.63
N MET A 66 19.59 7.76 -0.90
CA MET A 66 19.61 6.38 -0.41
C MET A 66 18.69 6.11 0.80
N SER A 67 18.01 7.13 1.34
CA SER A 67 17.09 7.02 2.48
C SER A 67 15.75 7.68 2.16
N ALA A 68 14.66 7.11 2.69
CA ALA A 68 13.33 7.66 2.49
C ALA A 68 13.11 8.94 3.34
N PRO A 69 12.77 10.09 2.74
CA PRO A 69 12.30 11.25 3.49
C PRO A 69 10.88 11.02 4.02
N ASP A 70 10.49 11.77 5.04
CA ASP A 70 9.11 11.71 5.58
C ASP A 70 8.08 12.41 4.67
N ILE A 71 8.54 13.30 3.79
CA ILE A 71 7.75 13.89 2.71
C ILE A 71 8.45 13.57 1.39
N VAL A 72 7.83 12.70 0.57
CA VAL A 72 8.35 12.36 -0.77
C VAL A 72 8.10 13.53 -1.74
N PRO A 73 9.13 14.09 -2.41
CA PRO A 73 8.96 15.13 -3.42
C PRO A 73 8.06 14.70 -4.58
N ALA A 74 7.20 15.59 -5.08
CA ALA A 74 6.20 15.23 -6.09
C ALA A 74 6.79 14.66 -7.40
N TRP A 75 7.96 15.16 -7.84
CA TRP A 75 8.65 14.68 -9.04
C TRP A 75 9.15 13.23 -8.92
N LEU A 76 9.35 12.74 -7.69
CA LEU A 76 9.87 11.42 -7.37
C LEU A 76 8.75 10.37 -7.16
N ARG A 77 7.49 10.78 -7.30
CA ARG A 77 6.31 9.90 -7.18
C ARG A 77 5.94 9.30 -8.54
N GLU A 78 5.44 8.08 -8.53
CA GLU A 78 4.76 7.42 -9.65
C GLU A 78 3.51 6.70 -9.16
N GLU A 79 2.44 6.68 -9.95
CA GLU A 79 1.31 5.78 -9.70
C GLU A 79 1.61 4.43 -10.37
N ARG A 80 1.76 3.39 -9.56
CA ARG A 80 2.11 2.03 -10.01
C ARG A 80 0.88 1.14 -9.89
N SER A 81 0.43 0.55 -10.99
CA SER A 81 -0.59 -0.52 -10.97
C SER A 81 -0.02 -1.80 -10.35
N ALA A 82 -0.89 -2.64 -9.77
CA ALA A 82 -0.52 -3.99 -9.40
C ALA A 82 -0.03 -4.78 -10.64
N PRO A 83 0.94 -5.71 -10.51
CA PRO A 83 1.39 -6.54 -11.62
C PRO A 83 0.25 -7.38 -12.23
N ASP A 84 0.36 -7.74 -13.51
CA ASP A 84 -0.65 -8.51 -14.23
C ASP A 84 -1.10 -9.77 -13.45
N GLY A 85 -2.41 -9.90 -13.24
CA GLY A 85 -3.02 -11.00 -12.48
C GLY A 85 -2.88 -10.90 -10.95
N GLN A 86 -2.36 -9.80 -10.42
CA GLN A 86 -2.22 -9.53 -8.99
C GLN A 86 -3.09 -8.34 -8.55
N VAL A 87 -3.31 -8.25 -7.24
CA VAL A 87 -3.93 -7.12 -6.55
C VAL A 87 -3.00 -6.65 -5.43
N TYR A 88 -3.11 -5.38 -5.04
CA TYR A 88 -2.43 -4.90 -3.84
C TYR A 88 -3.19 -5.30 -2.59
N VAL A 89 -2.44 -5.62 -1.53
CA VAL A 89 -2.94 -5.76 -0.16
C VAL A 89 -2.16 -4.79 0.71
N VAL A 90 -2.88 -3.87 1.34
CA VAL A 90 -2.31 -2.80 2.17
C VAL A 90 -2.77 -2.98 3.61
N PHE A 91 -1.83 -3.00 4.54
CA PHE A 91 -2.10 -3.01 5.98
C PHE A 91 -1.81 -1.64 6.58
N THR A 92 -2.76 -1.05 7.29
CA THR A 92 -2.55 0.17 8.10
C THR A 92 -2.25 -0.25 9.54
N ILE A 93 -1.14 0.26 10.08
CA ILE A 93 -0.54 -0.20 11.33
C ILE A 93 -0.19 1.00 12.21
N ALA A 94 -0.73 1.02 13.43
CA ALA A 94 -0.27 1.90 14.50
C ALA A 94 0.93 1.28 15.22
N VAL A 95 2.11 1.88 15.04
CA VAL A 95 3.37 1.51 15.70
C VAL A 95 3.44 2.16 17.08
N LEU A 96 3.98 1.44 18.08
CA LEU A 96 4.09 1.92 19.46
C LEU A 96 5.33 2.81 19.70
N PRO A 97 5.31 3.72 20.71
CA PRO A 97 6.43 4.62 21.00
C PRO A 97 7.78 3.95 21.27
N ASP A 98 7.76 2.73 21.83
CA ASP A 98 8.92 1.93 22.21
C ASP A 98 9.19 0.77 21.23
N ARG A 99 8.67 0.86 20.00
CA ARG A 99 8.79 -0.17 18.95
C ARG A 99 9.27 0.40 17.63
N SER A 100 9.54 -0.51 16.70
CA SER A 100 9.72 -0.22 15.29
C SER A 100 9.04 -1.29 14.45
N LEU A 101 8.91 -0.99 13.16
CA LEU A 101 8.34 -1.87 12.14
C LEU A 101 9.24 -1.78 10.89
N SER A 102 9.79 -2.91 10.45
CA SER A 102 10.55 -3.02 9.21
C SER A 102 9.72 -3.62 8.08
N ARG A 103 10.04 -3.24 6.84
CA ARG A 103 9.57 -3.95 5.63
C ARG A 103 10.03 -5.42 5.57
N PHE A 104 10.96 -5.83 6.44
CA PHE A 104 11.49 -7.18 6.50
C PHE A 104 10.87 -8.06 7.60
N ASP A 105 10.13 -7.53 8.57
CA ASP A 105 9.59 -8.33 9.69
C ASP A 105 8.58 -9.39 9.21
N TYR A 106 7.81 -9.03 8.19
CA TYR A 106 6.65 -9.78 7.72
C TYR A 106 6.67 -10.01 6.21
N ALA A 107 6.13 -11.16 5.80
CA ALA A 107 5.73 -11.45 4.42
C ALA A 107 4.21 -11.69 4.37
N LEU A 108 3.59 -11.44 3.24
CA LEU A 108 2.21 -11.85 3.00
C LEU A 108 2.21 -13.28 2.45
N ALA A 109 1.72 -14.24 3.23
CA ALA A 109 1.47 -15.59 2.75
C ALA A 109 0.07 -15.67 2.11
N ALA A 110 -0.02 -16.06 0.84
CA ALA A 110 -1.27 -16.32 0.14
C ALA A 110 -1.09 -17.48 -0.85
N ASP A 111 -2.11 -18.32 -1.01
CA ASP A 111 -2.13 -19.51 -1.90
C ASP A 111 -0.87 -20.41 -1.79
N GLY A 112 -0.27 -20.48 -0.59
CA GLY A 112 0.93 -21.28 -0.29
C GLY A 112 2.27 -20.60 -0.66
N GLN A 113 2.25 -19.43 -1.28
CA GLN A 113 3.43 -18.62 -1.59
C GLN A 113 3.60 -17.49 -0.57
N GLN A 114 4.80 -16.89 -0.52
CA GLN A 114 5.09 -15.70 0.30
C GLN A 114 5.51 -14.52 -0.58
N TYR A 115 4.87 -13.38 -0.37
CA TYR A 115 5.11 -12.14 -1.09
C TYR A 115 5.80 -11.12 -0.17
N PRO A 116 6.92 -10.49 -0.59
CA PRO A 116 7.65 -9.52 0.23
C PRO A 116 6.91 -8.18 0.32
N CYS A 117 7.21 -7.40 1.36
CA CYS A 117 6.71 -6.03 1.45
C CYS A 117 7.36 -5.15 0.37
N LEU A 118 6.53 -4.48 -0.43
CA LEU A 118 6.91 -3.62 -1.54
C LEU A 118 7.33 -2.21 -1.10
N GLY A 119 7.21 -1.87 0.19
CA GLY A 119 7.59 -0.57 0.72
C GLY A 119 6.75 -0.17 1.93
N LEU A 120 7.25 0.80 2.70
CA LEU A 120 6.51 1.44 3.78
C LEU A 120 6.08 2.84 3.34
N ALA A 121 4.84 3.21 3.63
CA ALA A 121 4.35 4.59 3.51
C ALA A 121 4.03 5.16 4.90
N LEU A 122 4.35 6.44 5.12
CA LEU A 122 3.77 7.19 6.23
C LEU A 122 2.37 7.67 5.85
N GLU A 123 1.46 7.73 6.82
CA GLU A 123 0.10 8.28 6.62
C GLU A 123 0.11 9.70 6.03
N SER A 124 1.03 10.56 6.49
CA SER A 124 1.17 11.96 6.04
C SER A 124 1.56 12.13 4.57
N ALA A 125 2.29 11.18 4.00
CA ALA A 125 2.75 11.22 2.60
C ALA A 125 1.90 10.33 1.69
N ASN A 126 1.45 9.18 2.21
CA ASN A 126 0.75 8.10 1.51
C ASN A 126 1.43 7.62 0.21
N VAL A 127 2.77 7.66 0.18
CA VAL A 127 3.61 7.12 -0.90
C VAL A 127 4.47 5.99 -0.34
N PHE A 128 4.47 4.83 -0.99
CA PHE A 128 5.27 3.68 -0.59
C PHE A 128 6.72 3.82 -1.06
N ASP A 129 7.66 3.75 -0.12
CA ASP A 129 9.09 3.89 -0.40
C ASP A 129 9.86 2.61 -0.03
N GLU A 130 10.51 1.99 -1.02
CA GLU A 130 11.36 0.80 -0.85
C GLU A 130 12.63 1.09 -0.03
N ARG A 131 13.04 2.36 0.07
CA ARG A 131 14.16 2.84 0.89
C ARG A 131 13.78 3.01 2.36
N ARG A 132 12.48 3.03 2.71
CA ARG A 132 12.04 3.08 4.12
C ARG A 132 12.14 1.67 4.72
N ILE A 133 13.36 1.32 5.13
CA ILE A 133 13.68 0.01 5.71
C ILE A 133 12.93 -0.24 7.02
N GLU A 134 12.78 0.80 7.84
CA GLU A 134 12.24 0.73 9.20
C GLU A 134 11.52 2.05 9.54
N GLN A 135 10.36 1.98 10.20
CA GLN A 135 9.80 3.10 10.96
C GLN A 135 10.04 2.85 12.44
N ARG A 136 10.50 3.87 13.18
CA ARG A 136 10.71 3.83 14.64
C ARG A 136 9.74 4.74 15.37
N GLY A 137 9.34 4.34 16.57
CA GLY A 137 8.47 5.12 17.45
C GLY A 137 7.03 5.20 16.95
N ALA A 138 6.25 6.05 17.63
CA ALA A 138 4.81 6.14 17.41
C ALA A 138 4.47 6.77 16.05
N GLY A 139 3.54 6.13 15.32
CA GLY A 139 3.02 6.65 14.06
C GLY A 139 2.16 5.63 13.31
N ILE A 140 1.37 6.12 12.36
CA ILE A 140 0.60 5.29 11.43
C ILE A 140 1.45 5.02 10.18
N VAL A 141 1.67 3.73 9.91
CA VAL A 141 2.46 3.22 8.80
C VAL A 141 1.58 2.31 7.94
N LYS A 142 1.76 2.37 6.62
CA LYS A 142 1.16 1.40 5.69
C LYS A 142 2.23 0.47 5.13
N MET A 143 1.96 -0.83 5.12
CA MET A 143 2.76 -1.84 4.41
C MET A 143 2.01 -2.26 3.14
N ALA A 144 2.65 -2.16 1.97
CA ALA A 144 2.11 -2.68 0.71
C ALA A 144 2.69 -4.07 0.38
N PHE A 145 1.84 -4.93 -0.17
CA PHE A 145 2.17 -6.23 -0.75
C PHE A 145 1.38 -6.39 -2.06
N ALA A 146 1.84 -7.24 -2.98
CA ALA A 146 1.04 -7.70 -4.11
C ALA A 146 0.94 -9.23 -4.07
N CYS A 147 -0.25 -9.76 -4.38
CA CYS A 147 -0.53 -11.20 -4.44
C CYS A 147 -1.55 -11.51 -5.54
N PRO A 148 -1.70 -12.77 -5.99
CA PRO A 148 -2.64 -13.15 -7.04
C PRO A 148 -4.07 -12.66 -6.76
N ALA A 149 -4.76 -12.17 -7.80
CA ALA A 149 -6.14 -11.72 -7.71
C ALA A 149 -7.11 -12.87 -7.30
N SER A 150 -6.73 -14.12 -7.54
CA SER A 150 -7.44 -15.34 -7.14
C SER A 150 -7.40 -15.63 -5.63
N ALA A 151 -6.51 -14.98 -4.87
CA ALA A 151 -6.32 -15.30 -3.46
C ALA A 151 -7.53 -14.88 -2.62
N GLY A 152 -8.29 -15.86 -2.11
CA GLY A 152 -9.42 -15.59 -1.19
C GLY A 152 -9.01 -15.40 0.27
N SER A 153 -7.75 -15.70 0.62
CA SER A 153 -7.23 -15.52 1.97
C SER A 153 -5.72 -15.33 1.96
N ALA A 154 -5.22 -14.51 2.89
CA ALA A 154 -3.81 -14.34 3.16
C ALA A 154 -3.51 -14.45 4.66
N SER A 155 -2.24 -14.33 5.03
CA SER A 155 -1.75 -14.27 6.41
C SER A 155 -0.47 -13.45 6.45
N LEU A 156 -0.33 -12.57 7.43
CA LEU A 156 0.90 -11.81 7.64
C LEU A 156 1.85 -12.67 8.50
N VAL A 157 2.83 -13.32 7.88
CA VAL A 157 3.72 -14.30 8.53
C VAL A 157 5.07 -13.70 8.86
N SER A 158 5.62 -14.03 10.02
CA SER A 158 6.97 -13.61 10.43
C SER A 158 8.02 -14.14 9.43
N ARG A 159 8.96 -13.29 9.03
CA ARG A 159 10.15 -13.71 8.27
C ARG A 159 11.30 -14.18 9.17
N TYR A 160 11.15 -14.03 10.48
CA TYR A 160 12.12 -14.37 11.50
C TYR A 160 11.49 -15.34 12.52
N PRO A 161 11.46 -16.67 12.24
CA PRO A 161 10.76 -17.64 13.09
C PRO A 161 11.40 -17.82 14.47
N ASP A 162 12.69 -17.48 14.62
CA ASP A 162 13.42 -17.50 15.89
C ASP A 162 13.14 -16.26 16.77
N LEU A 163 12.46 -15.25 16.23
CA LEU A 163 12.03 -14.06 16.97
C LEU A 163 10.56 -14.20 17.37
N PRO A 164 10.14 -13.64 18.54
CA PRO A 164 8.77 -13.75 19.05
C PRO A 164 7.81 -12.77 18.33
N LEU A 165 7.84 -12.73 17.00
CA LEU A 165 6.96 -11.90 16.18
C LEU A 165 5.68 -12.70 15.91
N SER A 166 4.54 -12.22 16.41
CA SER A 166 3.25 -12.89 16.18
C SER A 166 2.87 -12.88 14.69
N ASP A 167 2.64 -14.07 14.12
CA ASP A 167 1.92 -14.25 12.87
C ASP A 167 0.47 -13.76 13.00
N VAL A 168 -0.10 -13.20 11.93
CA VAL A 168 -1.54 -12.88 11.82
C VAL A 168 -2.16 -13.76 10.74
N LYS A 169 -2.97 -14.73 11.13
CA LYS A 169 -3.46 -15.82 10.26
C LYS A 169 -4.90 -15.62 9.81
N ASP A 170 -5.27 -16.35 8.75
CA ASP A 170 -6.65 -16.49 8.27
C ASP A 170 -7.35 -15.18 7.87
N ILE A 171 -6.57 -14.21 7.38
CA ILE A 171 -7.10 -12.93 6.91
C ILE A 171 -7.81 -13.16 5.56
N VAL A 172 -9.13 -13.10 5.57
CA VAL A 172 -9.93 -13.18 4.33
C VAL A 172 -9.69 -11.94 3.48
N LEU A 173 -9.28 -12.14 2.23
CA LEU A 173 -9.11 -11.06 1.26
C LEU A 173 -10.46 -10.78 0.60
N ILE A 174 -11.35 -10.12 1.36
CA ILE A 174 -12.68 -9.74 0.87
C ILE A 174 -12.52 -8.93 -0.42
N GLU A 175 -13.19 -9.34 -1.50
CA GLU A 175 -13.41 -8.48 -2.65
C GLU A 175 -14.13 -7.21 -2.17
N LYS A 176 -13.76 -6.03 -2.71
CA LYS A 176 -14.44 -4.79 -2.33
C LYS A 176 -15.91 -4.91 -2.74
N ALA A 177 -16.81 -5.08 -1.78
CA ALA A 177 -18.24 -5.02 -2.02
C ALA A 177 -18.55 -3.70 -2.76
N PRO A 178 -19.31 -3.74 -3.86
CA PRO A 178 -19.49 -2.57 -4.72
C PRO A 178 -20.03 -1.41 -3.89
N GLU A 179 -19.33 -0.28 -3.98
CA GLU A 179 -19.72 0.96 -3.33
C GLU A 179 -21.10 1.35 -3.87
N PRO A 180 -22.12 1.56 -3.03
CA PRO A 180 -23.48 1.73 -3.52
C PRO A 180 -23.56 3.00 -4.36
N GLU A 181 -23.86 2.85 -5.65
CA GLU A 181 -24.12 3.99 -6.55
C GLU A 181 -25.12 4.92 -5.87
N ALA A 182 -24.72 6.18 -5.70
CA ALA A 182 -25.59 7.20 -5.13
C ALA A 182 -26.82 7.33 -6.03
N ALA A 183 -27.97 6.88 -5.52
CA ALA A 183 -29.22 6.90 -6.27
C ALA A 183 -29.49 8.31 -6.82
N PRO A 184 -29.85 8.45 -8.11
CA PRO A 184 -29.99 9.76 -8.72
C PRO A 184 -31.07 10.56 -7.99
N VAL A 185 -30.69 11.72 -7.45
CA VAL A 185 -31.64 12.68 -6.91
C VAL A 185 -32.54 13.18 -8.03
N THR A 186 -33.75 12.63 -8.08
CA THR A 186 -34.81 13.13 -8.96
C THR A 186 -35.28 14.47 -8.40
N ASP A 187 -35.05 15.56 -9.12
CA ASP A 187 -35.54 16.90 -8.76
C ASP A 187 -37.08 16.91 -8.68
N GLY A 188 -37.58 16.78 -7.46
CA GLY A 188 -39.00 16.75 -7.14
C GLY A 188 -39.56 18.15 -6.94
N THR A 189 -39.78 18.88 -8.04
CA THR A 189 -40.39 20.22 -8.03
C THR A 189 -41.67 20.29 -7.18
N PRO A 190 -41.71 21.07 -6.09
CA PRO A 190 -42.96 21.44 -5.44
C PRO A 190 -43.65 22.54 -6.26
N ALA A 191 -44.93 22.37 -6.57
CA ALA A 191 -45.71 23.40 -7.26
C ALA A 191 -45.99 24.60 -6.34
N ALA A 192 -46.05 25.80 -6.92
CA ALA A 192 -46.39 27.02 -6.20
C ALA A 192 -47.89 27.13 -5.88
N ALA A 193 -48.23 27.87 -4.83
CA ALA A 193 -49.58 28.33 -4.55
C ALA A 193 -49.56 29.74 -3.91
N GLU A 194 -50.24 30.67 -4.55
CA GLU A 194 -50.67 32.01 -4.10
C GLU A 194 -51.72 31.90 -2.95
N ASP A 195 -52.10 32.90 -2.16
CA ASP A 195 -51.67 34.29 -1.83
C ASP A 195 -52.46 34.69 -0.55
N ALA A 196 -52.29 35.92 -0.02
CA ALA A 196 -53.30 36.77 0.65
C ALA A 196 -52.81 37.54 1.92
N ALA A 197 -52.05 38.60 1.66
CA ALA A 197 -52.12 39.94 2.27
C ALA A 197 -52.62 40.18 3.73
N ALA A 198 -51.78 40.87 4.52
CA ALA A 198 -52.17 42.03 5.33
C ALA A 198 -50.98 42.97 5.63
N ALA A 199 -51.19 44.29 5.52
CA ALA A 199 -50.25 45.39 5.81
C ALA A 199 -51.08 46.57 6.41
N PRO A 200 -50.55 47.77 6.76
CA PRO A 200 -49.17 48.32 6.76
C PRO A 200 -48.54 48.23 8.18
N ALA A 201 -47.51 48.94 8.63
CA ALA A 201 -46.74 50.11 8.17
C ALA A 201 -45.31 50.09 8.81
N GLU A 202 -44.36 51.03 8.63
CA GLU A 202 -44.29 52.30 7.87
C GLU A 202 -42.80 52.66 7.59
N GLY A 203 -42.51 53.80 6.95
CA GLY A 203 -41.23 54.53 7.14
C GLY A 203 -40.16 54.40 6.05
N THR A 204 -40.31 55.13 4.94
CA THR A 204 -39.24 55.50 3.98
C THR A 204 -39.42 56.99 3.61
N PRO A 205 -38.39 57.76 3.15
CA PRO A 205 -37.65 57.48 1.90
C PRO A 205 -36.13 57.85 1.85
N ALA A 206 -35.46 57.42 0.77
CA ALA A 206 -34.20 57.97 0.24
C ALA A 206 -34.49 58.90 -0.98
N PRO A 207 -33.54 59.55 -1.72
CA PRO A 207 -32.34 59.01 -2.42
C PRO A 207 -31.03 59.70 -1.93
N ALA A 208 -29.89 59.92 -2.62
CA ALA A 208 -29.40 59.86 -4.03
C ALA A 208 -27.86 59.54 -4.05
N ALA A 209 -27.11 59.27 -5.13
CA ALA A 209 -27.09 59.66 -6.57
C ALA A 209 -26.60 61.12 -6.80
N GLU A 210 -25.66 61.47 -7.70
CA GLU A 210 -24.66 60.78 -8.57
C GLU A 210 -23.31 61.61 -8.52
N ASP A 211 -22.24 61.55 -9.35
CA ASP A 211 -21.90 60.79 -10.59
C ASP A 211 -20.36 60.73 -10.91
N ALA A 212 -19.97 59.74 -11.73
CA ALA A 212 -19.01 59.71 -12.87
C ALA A 212 -17.50 60.14 -12.86
N ALA A 213 -16.82 59.63 -13.91
CA ALA A 213 -15.50 59.95 -14.51
C ALA A 213 -14.22 59.57 -13.70
N GLU A 214 -13.02 59.40 -14.29
CA GLU A 214 -12.52 58.93 -15.61
C GLU A 214 -10.97 59.06 -15.56
N ASP A 215 -10.19 58.04 -15.93
CA ASP A 215 -8.93 58.14 -16.72
C ASP A 215 -8.35 56.74 -17.03
N ALA A 216 -7.50 56.63 -18.07
CA ALA A 216 -6.78 55.42 -18.44
C ALA A 216 -5.33 55.73 -18.85
N ALA A 217 -4.36 55.28 -18.03
CA ALA A 217 -2.92 55.40 -18.31
C ALA A 217 -2.29 54.02 -18.56
N ALA A 218 -1.44 53.90 -19.59
CA ALA A 218 -0.89 52.64 -20.06
C ALA A 218 0.62 52.50 -19.86
N ALA A 219 1.04 51.32 -19.36
CA ALA A 219 2.40 50.75 -19.42
C ALA A 219 3.53 51.54 -18.70
N PRO A 220 4.62 50.87 -18.26
CA PRO A 220 5.57 50.22 -19.18
C PRO A 220 5.82 48.73 -18.87
N ALA A 221 6.49 48.05 -19.79
CA ALA A 221 6.95 46.66 -19.64
C ALA A 221 8.24 46.58 -18.78
N PRO A 222 8.51 45.44 -18.11
CA PRO A 222 9.82 45.18 -17.53
C PRO A 222 10.88 45.04 -18.65
N ALA A 223 11.95 45.80 -18.55
CA ALA A 223 13.15 45.61 -19.35
C ALA A 223 13.90 44.34 -18.88
N PRO A 224 14.68 43.67 -19.75
CA PRO A 224 15.41 42.47 -19.37
C PRO A 224 16.50 42.79 -18.33
N GLU A 225 16.56 42.02 -17.25
CA GLU A 225 17.61 42.16 -16.23
C GLU A 225 18.95 41.62 -16.75
N GLU A 226 20.04 42.28 -16.34
CA GLU A 226 21.35 42.17 -16.97
C GLU A 226 22.10 40.89 -16.55
N ALA A 227 22.94 40.37 -17.45
CA ALA A 227 23.64 39.10 -17.21
C ALA A 227 24.71 39.24 -16.10
N ALA A 228 24.46 38.61 -14.95
CA ALA A 228 25.46 38.47 -13.90
C ALA A 228 26.72 37.75 -14.41
N PRO A 229 27.94 38.20 -14.04
CA PRO A 229 29.18 37.69 -14.62
C PRO A 229 29.47 36.24 -14.23
N ALA A 230 30.21 35.55 -15.10
CA ALA A 230 30.54 34.13 -14.95
C ALA A 230 31.33 33.84 -13.65
N PRO A 231 31.11 32.67 -13.00
CA PRO A 231 31.88 32.26 -11.84
C PRO A 231 33.36 32.10 -12.20
N ALA A 232 34.25 32.57 -11.31
CA ALA A 232 35.69 32.44 -11.50
C ALA A 232 36.11 30.95 -11.54
N ALA A 233 37.03 30.61 -12.44
CA ALA A 233 37.60 29.28 -12.49
C ALA A 233 38.38 28.97 -11.20
N PRO A 234 38.20 27.80 -10.57
CA PRO A 234 39.00 27.40 -9.42
C PRO A 234 40.47 27.21 -9.84
N ALA A 235 41.40 27.68 -9.01
CA ALA A 235 42.81 27.36 -9.15
C ALA A 235 43.05 25.85 -8.91
N PRO A 236 44.08 25.23 -9.53
CA PRO A 236 44.39 23.83 -9.28
C PRO A 236 44.91 23.64 -7.85
N GLU A 237 44.10 23.00 -7.01
CA GLU A 237 44.47 22.64 -5.64
C GLU A 237 45.50 21.48 -5.64
N GLU A 238 46.31 21.40 -4.57
CA GLU A 238 47.47 20.50 -4.52
C GLU A 238 47.10 19.00 -4.56
N ALA A 239 48.04 18.20 -5.09
CA ALA A 239 47.88 16.76 -5.21
C ALA A 239 47.87 16.07 -3.83
N ALA A 240 46.68 15.84 -3.29
CA ALA A 240 46.48 15.06 -2.08
C ALA A 240 47.14 13.68 -2.19
N THR A 241 48.05 13.35 -1.26
CA THR A 241 48.82 12.12 -1.26
C THR A 241 47.94 10.91 -0.98
N ALA A 242 47.99 9.91 -1.87
CA ALA A 242 47.25 8.67 -1.69
C ALA A 242 47.76 7.90 -0.44
N PRO A 243 46.87 7.41 0.44
CA PRO A 243 47.27 6.57 1.56
C PRO A 243 47.79 5.22 1.06
N ALA A 244 48.89 4.75 1.63
CA ALA A 244 49.50 3.48 1.25
C ALA A 244 48.58 2.28 1.54
N PRO A 245 48.53 1.26 0.67
CA PRO A 245 47.71 0.07 0.91
C PRO A 245 48.20 -0.71 2.12
N ALA A 246 47.27 -1.17 2.97
CA ALA A 246 47.58 -2.01 4.12
C ALA A 246 48.19 -3.36 3.69
N PRO A 247 49.13 -3.94 4.46
CA PRO A 247 49.75 -5.22 4.11
C PRO A 247 48.72 -6.36 4.15
N ALA A 248 48.74 -7.21 3.12
CA ALA A 248 47.81 -8.33 2.99
C ALA A 248 47.94 -9.35 4.15
N PRO A 249 46.84 -9.95 4.62
CA PRO A 249 46.87 -10.97 5.66
C PRO A 249 47.65 -12.21 5.19
N LYS A 250 48.44 -12.81 6.10
CA LYS A 250 49.16 -14.05 5.80
C LYS A 250 48.18 -15.20 5.50
N PRO A 251 48.48 -16.07 4.51
CA PRO A 251 47.69 -17.27 4.27
C PRO A 251 47.61 -18.14 5.53
N ALA A 252 46.42 -18.67 5.83
CA ALA A 252 46.25 -19.67 6.87
C ALA A 252 47.02 -20.96 6.52
N PRO A 253 47.59 -21.67 7.51
CA PRO A 253 48.25 -22.95 7.25
C PRO A 253 47.24 -23.97 6.72
N LYS A 254 47.62 -24.71 5.67
CA LYS A 254 46.79 -25.81 5.15
C LYS A 254 46.56 -26.85 6.25
N PRO A 255 45.36 -27.46 6.35
CA PRO A 255 45.17 -28.64 7.19
C PRO A 255 46.11 -29.75 6.72
N LYS A 256 46.66 -30.51 7.68
CA LYS A 256 47.36 -31.76 7.36
C LYS A 256 46.35 -32.77 6.81
N PRO A 257 46.75 -33.67 5.89
CA PRO A 257 45.94 -34.85 5.64
C PRO A 257 45.79 -35.64 6.94
N VAL A 258 44.62 -36.25 7.14
CA VAL A 258 44.44 -37.34 8.10
C VAL A 258 44.86 -38.59 7.35
N ASP A 259 45.82 -39.35 7.88
CA ASP A 259 46.23 -40.61 7.28
C ASP A 259 45.14 -41.67 7.52
N ASP A 260 44.50 -42.13 6.44
CA ASP A 260 43.55 -43.25 6.46
C ASP A 260 44.27 -44.56 6.80
N ILE A 261 44.33 -44.89 8.10
CA ILE A 261 44.77 -46.21 8.56
C ILE A 261 43.54 -47.12 8.68
N PHE A 262 43.37 -47.96 7.65
CA PHE A 262 42.38 -49.03 7.56
C PHE A 262 42.56 -50.12 8.64
N THR A 263 41.43 -50.78 8.97
CA THR A 263 41.33 -52.13 9.58
C THR A 263 41.90 -52.35 11.00
N PHE A 264 41.37 -53.28 11.81
CA PHE A 264 40.32 -54.30 11.60
C PHE A 264 39.28 -54.23 12.72
#